data_AF-A0A432JH39-F1
#
_entry.id   AF-A0A432JH39-F1
#
_cell.length_a   1.000
_cell.length_b   1.000
_cell.length_c   1.000
_cell.angle_alpha   90.00
_cell.angle_beta   90.00
_cell.angle_gamma   90.00
#
_symmetry.space_group_name_H-M   'P 1'
#
loop_
_entity.id
_entity.type
_entity.pdbx_description
1 polymer ?
#
loop_
_entity_poly.entity_id
_entity_poly.type
_entity_poly.pdbx_seq_one_letter_code
_entity_poly.pdbx_strand_id
1 'polypeptide(L)'
;MLREIVMPAVARYGSWSGELATHGHHGEIPAQRGALTPRAGAADHLSLLNRDISLRQAAEAQARRHQEQIAHANRLATTGELASNIAHELNQPLGHHGQLCQWRADARSQTRSAPPAT
;
A
#
# COMPACT_ATOMS: atom_id res chain seq x y z
N MET A 1 34.18 -5.86 12.32
CA MET A 1 33.05 -4.98 12.74
C MET A 1 33.37 -4.07 13.94
N LEU A 2 33.57 -4.58 15.17
CA LEU A 2 33.84 -3.73 16.35
C LEU A 2 35.08 -2.83 16.17
N ARG A 3 36.23 -3.40 15.76
CA ARG A 3 37.48 -2.65 15.55
C ARG A 3 37.51 -1.79 14.29
N GLU A 4 36.76 -2.19 13.26
CA GLU A 4 36.85 -1.59 11.92
C GLU A 4 35.80 -0.50 11.69
N ILE A 5 34.65 -0.58 12.36
CA ILE A 5 33.51 0.31 12.12
C ILE A 5 33.12 1.04 13.41
N VAL A 6 32.84 0.28 14.47
CA VAL A 6 32.31 0.85 15.72
C VAL A 6 33.34 1.73 16.42
N MET A 7 34.56 1.22 16.65
CA MET A 7 35.61 1.97 17.36
C MET A 7 36.03 3.24 16.61
N PRO A 8 36.28 3.21 15.28
CA PRO A 8 36.54 4.44 14.53
C PRO A 8 35.38 5.42 14.56
N ALA A 9 34.13 4.94 14.46
CA ALA A 9 32.95 5.80 14.52
C ALA A 9 32.77 6.44 15.91
N VAL A 10 32.94 5.69 17.00
CA VAL A 10 32.88 6.22 18.36
C VAL A 10 34.03 7.20 18.62
N ALA A 11 35.25 6.90 18.15
CA ALA A 11 36.39 7.79 18.30
C ALA A 11 36.20 9.12 17.53
N ARG A 12 35.56 9.06 16.36
CA ARG A 12 35.34 10.23 15.49
C ARG A 12 34.09 11.04 15.84
N TYR A 13 33.01 10.37 16.23
CA TYR A 13 31.68 10.98 16.38
C TYR A 13 31.12 10.87 17.81
N GLY A 14 31.86 10.27 18.74
CA GLY A 14 31.42 10.05 20.13
C GLY A 14 30.37 8.94 20.28
N SER A 15 29.81 8.45 19.17
CA SER A 15 28.78 7.43 19.16
C SER A 15 28.75 6.64 17.85
N TRP A 16 28.12 5.48 17.91
CA TRP A 16 27.80 4.63 16.77
C TRP A 16 26.47 3.93 17.02
N SER A 17 25.70 3.69 15.96
CA SER A 17 24.46 2.91 16.00
C SER A 17 24.35 2.03 14.76
N GLY A 18 23.81 0.82 14.91
CA GLY A 18 23.53 -0.10 13.81
C GLY A 18 22.58 -1.22 14.22
N GLU A 19 21.91 -1.81 13.23
CA GLU A 19 21.02 -2.95 13.44
C GLU A 19 21.76 -4.24 13.15
N LEU A 20 21.74 -5.17 14.11
CA LEU A 20 22.39 -6.49 13.98
C LEU A 20 21.53 -7.55 14.66
N ALA A 21 21.51 -8.75 14.11
CA ALA A 21 20.98 -9.90 14.82
C ALA A 21 21.82 -10.15 16.10
N THR A 22 21.14 -10.37 17.22
CA THR A 22 21.71 -10.89 18.47
C THR A 22 21.18 -12.29 18.68
N HIS A 23 21.98 -13.15 19.31
CA HIS A 23 21.46 -14.41 19.80
C HIS A 23 20.82 -14.15 21.17
N GLY A 24 19.52 -14.41 21.28
CA GLY A 24 18.80 -14.47 22.55
C GLY A 24 18.55 -15.91 22.98
N HIS A 25 17.87 -16.08 24.13
CA HIS A 25 17.55 -17.41 24.67
C HIS A 25 16.67 -18.26 23.73
N HIS A 26 15.89 -17.63 22.85
CA HIS A 26 14.92 -18.29 21.97
C HIS A 26 15.30 -18.23 20.48
N GLY A 27 16.57 -17.91 20.16
CA GLY A 27 17.05 -17.80 18.78
C GLY A 27 17.55 -16.40 18.42
N GLU A 28 17.64 -16.10 17.13
CA GLU A 28 18.08 -14.78 16.65
C GLU A 28 17.01 -13.72 16.88
N ILE A 29 17.41 -12.64 17.54
CA ILE A 29 16.60 -11.46 17.83
C ILE A 29 17.19 -10.28 17.05
N PRO A 30 16.42 -9.56 16.23
CA PRO A 30 16.89 -8.33 15.65
C PRO A 30 17.08 -7.28 16.75
N ALA A 31 18.29 -6.71 16.85
CA ALA A 31 18.60 -5.71 17.85
C ALA A 31 19.24 -4.46 17.24
N GLN A 32 18.76 -3.31 17.67
CA GLN A 32 19.47 -2.06 17.49
C GLN A 32 20.59 -1.97 18.53
N ARG A 33 21.83 -1.83 18.07
CA ARG A 33 23.02 -1.71 18.90
C ARG A 33 23.56 -0.29 18.84
N GLY A 34 23.75 0.30 20.00
CA GLY A 34 24.42 1.59 20.16
C GLY A 34 25.74 1.42 20.89
N ALA A 35 26.72 2.22 20.54
CA ALA A 35 27.95 2.39 21.29
C ALA A 35 28.16 3.89 21.50
N LEU A 36 28.43 4.31 22.73
CA LEU A 36 28.67 5.72 23.05
C LEU A 36 29.78 5.84 24.09
N THR A 37 30.58 6.90 23.97
CA THR A 37 31.53 7.28 25.02
C THR A 37 31.07 8.58 25.68
N PRO A 38 31.07 8.67 27.02
CA PRO A 38 30.73 9.91 27.72
C PRO A 38 31.63 11.08 27.37
N ARG A 39 32.88 10.80 26.95
CA ARG A 39 33.87 11.79 26.60
C ARG A 39 34.62 11.34 25.36
N ALA A 40 34.37 12.00 24.24
CA ALA A 40 35.13 11.80 23.01
C ALA A 40 36.63 11.94 23.30
N GLY A 41 37.40 10.89 23.00
CA GLY A 41 38.85 10.84 23.22
C GLY A 41 39.30 10.25 24.57
N ALA A 42 38.41 9.97 25.51
CA ALA A 42 38.73 9.16 26.70
C ALA A 42 38.25 7.72 26.45
N ALA A 43 39.16 6.86 26.02
CA ALA A 43 38.88 5.47 25.67
C ALA A 43 38.49 4.59 26.88
N ASP A 44 38.52 5.16 28.09
CA ASP A 44 38.41 4.40 29.33
C ASP A 44 36.97 3.98 29.65
N HIS A 45 35.96 4.54 28.97
CA HIS A 45 34.57 4.15 29.14
C HIS A 45 33.80 4.05 27.83
N LEU A 46 33.27 2.85 27.55
CA LEU A 46 32.37 2.57 26.44
C LEU A 46 31.07 2.00 26.98
N SER A 47 29.97 2.69 26.74
CA SER A 47 28.63 2.16 27.03
C SER A 47 28.06 1.52 25.77
N LEU A 48 27.65 0.25 25.89
CA LEU A 48 26.98 -0.49 24.83
C LEU A 48 25.50 -0.61 25.17
N LEU A 49 24.65 -0.22 24.22
CA LEU A 49 23.21 -0.35 24.30
C LEU A 49 22.76 -1.43 23.33
N ASN A 50 21.89 -2.32 23.78
CA ASN A 50 21.25 -3.32 22.95
C ASN A 50 19.74 -3.22 23.16
N ARG A 51 19.01 -2.91 22.09
CA ARG A 51 17.55 -2.80 22.10
C ARG A 51 16.99 -3.82 21.15
N ASP A 52 16.21 -4.76 21.67
CA ASP A 52 15.38 -5.64 20.86
C ASP A 52 14.37 -4.80 20.05
N ILE A 53 14.37 -4.98 18.73
CA ILE A 53 13.48 -4.27 17.79
C ILE A 53 12.48 -5.21 17.11
N SER A 54 12.29 -6.43 17.61
CA SER A 54 11.36 -7.43 17.06
C SER A 54 9.94 -6.88 16.95
N LEU A 55 9.45 -6.24 18.02
CA LEU A 55 8.11 -5.64 18.04
C LEU A 55 7.98 -4.50 17.02
N ARG A 56 9.03 -3.67 16.88
CA ARG A 56 9.04 -2.56 15.90
C ARG A 56 8.95 -3.12 14.48
N GLN A 57 9.80 -4.09 14.14
CA GLN A 57 9.79 -4.70 12.80
C GLN A 57 8.48 -5.42 12.50
N ALA A 58 7.88 -6.12 13.48
CA ALA A 58 6.59 -6.77 13.31
C ALA A 58 5.47 -5.75 13.01
N ALA A 59 5.45 -4.63 13.73
CA ALA A 59 4.50 -3.55 13.50
C ALA A 59 4.69 -2.89 12.11
N GLU A 60 5.93 -2.63 11.70
CA GLU A 60 6.26 -2.09 10.38
C GLU A 60 5.84 -3.05 9.25
N ALA A 61 6.07 -4.35 9.43
CA ALA A 61 5.65 -5.37 8.47
C ALA A 61 4.12 -5.45 8.36
N GLN A 62 3.40 -5.38 9.49
CA GLN A 62 1.94 -5.36 9.50
C GLN A 62 1.40 -4.10 8.82
N ALA A 63 1.96 -2.92 9.11
CA ALA A 63 1.56 -1.66 8.48
C ALA A 63 1.75 -1.72 6.96
N ARG A 64 2.87 -2.29 6.49
CA ARG A 64 3.15 -2.47 5.06
C ARG A 64 2.10 -3.36 4.39
N ARG A 65 1.73 -4.49 5.03
CA ARG A 65 0.67 -5.37 4.53
C ARG A 65 -0.68 -4.67 4.43
N HIS A 66 -1.06 -3.88 5.44
CA HIS A 66 -2.30 -3.11 5.38
C HIS A 66 -2.28 -2.06 4.26
N GLN A 67 -1.16 -1.37 4.05
CA GLN A 67 -1.02 -0.42 2.94
C GLN A 67 -1.14 -1.11 1.57
N GLU A 68 -0.53 -2.29 1.41
CA GLU A 68 -0.65 -3.08 0.19
C GLU A 68 -2.09 -3.52 -0.07
N GLN A 69 -2.82 -3.94 0.98
CA GLN A 69 -4.23 -4.31 0.90
C GLN A 69 -5.11 -3.10 0.49
N ILE A 70 -4.91 -1.94 1.10
CA ILE A 70 -5.63 -0.71 0.73
C ILE A 70 -5.32 -0.30 -0.71
N ALA A 71 -4.05 -0.32 -1.11
CA ALA A 71 -3.66 -0.01 -2.48
C ALA A 71 -4.27 -0.99 -3.49
N HIS A 72 -4.36 -2.27 -3.14
CA HIS A 72 -5.05 -3.27 -3.94
C HIS A 72 -6.55 -3.01 -4.04
N ALA A 73 -7.22 -2.76 -2.91
CA ALA A 73 -8.65 -2.42 -2.87
C ALA A 73 -8.96 -1.16 -3.68
N ASN A 74 -8.13 -0.12 -3.59
CA ASN A 74 -8.29 1.10 -4.39
C ASN A 74 -8.17 0.82 -5.89
N ARG A 75 -7.18 0.03 -6.31
CA ARG A 75 -7.05 -0.37 -7.73
C ARG A 75 -8.30 -1.12 -8.23
N LEU A 76 -8.85 -2.02 -7.40
CA LEU A 76 -10.08 -2.72 -7.73
C LEU A 76 -11.28 -1.78 -7.78
N ALA A 77 -11.41 -0.87 -6.82
CA ALA A 77 -12.49 0.11 -6.78
C ALA A 77 -12.47 1.02 -8.02
N THR A 78 -11.30 1.58 -8.37
CA THR A 78 -11.13 2.36 -9.61
C THR A 78 -11.50 1.54 -10.85
N THR A 79 -11.09 0.27 -10.92
CA THR A 79 -11.46 -0.60 -12.04
C THR A 79 -12.97 -0.87 -12.08
N GLY A 80 -13.61 -1.03 -10.92
CA GLY A 80 -15.05 -1.23 -10.79
C GLY A 80 -15.86 0.02 -11.18
N GLU A 81 -15.40 1.21 -10.78
CA GLU A 81 -15.98 2.48 -11.21
C GLU A 81 -15.86 2.66 -12.73
N LEU A 82 -14.69 2.38 -13.30
CA LEU A 82 -14.48 2.43 -14.76
C LEU A 82 -15.36 1.41 -15.49
N ALA A 83 -15.44 0.18 -14.98
CA ALA A 83 -16.31 -0.86 -15.57
C ALA A 83 -17.79 -0.50 -15.46
N SER A 84 -18.23 0.10 -14.35
CA SER A 84 -19.59 0.59 -14.15
C SER A 84 -19.91 1.75 -15.11
N ASN A 85 -18.98 2.70 -15.27
CA ASN A 85 -19.13 3.79 -16.25
C ASN A 85 -19.24 3.25 -17.67
N ILE A 86 -18.37 2.31 -18.06
CA ILE A 86 -18.45 1.65 -19.38
C ILE A 86 -19.79 0.91 -19.52
N ALA A 87 -20.23 0.15 -18.52
CA ALA A 87 -21.52 -0.56 -18.58
C ALA A 87 -22.71 0.41 -18.70
N HIS A 88 -22.66 1.55 -18.01
CA HIS A 88 -23.67 2.59 -18.11
C HIS A 88 -23.67 3.25 -19.50
N GLU A 89 -22.50 3.63 -20.03
CA GLU A 89 -22.33 4.20 -21.37
C GLU A 89 -22.71 3.22 -22.48
N LEU A 90 -22.53 1.90 -22.28
CA LEU A 90 -22.99 0.88 -23.22
C LEU A 90 -24.52 0.68 -23.17
N ASN A 91 -25.13 0.79 -21.98
CA ASN A 91 -26.57 0.68 -21.84
C ASN A 91 -27.33 1.89 -22.41
N GLN A 92 -26.72 3.08 -22.44
CA GLN A 92 -27.32 4.28 -23.03
C GLN A 92 -27.74 4.14 -24.51
N PRO A 93 -26.85 3.74 -25.45
CA PRO A 93 -27.21 3.56 -26.85
C PRO A 93 -28.17 2.39 -27.06
N LEU A 94 -28.06 1.32 -26.27
CA LEU A 94 -28.98 0.19 -26.34
C LEU A 94 -30.41 0.57 -25.93
N GLY A 95 -30.55 1.38 -24.88
CA GLY A 95 -31.85 1.94 -24.48
C GLY A 95 -32.46 2.84 -25.56
N HIS A 96 -31.64 3.67 -26.22
CA HIS A 96 -32.10 4.54 -27.30
C HIS A 96 -32.56 3.75 -28.54
N HIS A 97 -31.83 2.71 -28.94
CA HIS A 97 -32.23 1.83 -30.03
C HIS A 97 -33.52 1.06 -29.73
N GLY A 98 -33.70 0.60 -28.48
CA GLY A 98 -34.95 -0.03 -28.04
C GLY A 98 -36.16 0.91 -28.16
N GLN A 99 -36.01 2.16 -27.71
CA GLN A 99 -37.05 3.19 -27.81
C GLN A 99 -37.42 3.52 -29.27
N LEU A 100 -36.42 3.60 -30.16
CA LEU A 100 -36.67 3.85 -31.59
C LEU A 100 -37.44 2.71 -32.26
N CYS A 101 -37.13 1.46 -31.90
CA CYS A 101 -37.86 0.29 -32.40
C CYS A 101 -39.31 0.26 -31.91
N GLN A 102 -39.54 0.62 -30.64
CA GLN A 102 -40.88 0.72 -30.06
C GLN A 102 -41.70 1.82 -30.75
N TRP A 103 -41.14 3.03 -30.91
CA TRP A 103 -41.81 4.12 -31.62
C TRP A 103 -42.19 3.74 -33.06
N ARG A 104 -41.30 3.03 -33.78
CA ARG A 104 -41.59 2.51 -35.13
C ARG A 104 -42.68 1.44 -35.16
N ALA A 105 -42.87 0.68 -34.08
CA ALA A 105 -43.97 -0.27 -33.98
C ALA A 105 -45.30 0.47 -33.75
N ASP A 106 -45.30 1.46 -32.86
CA ASP A 106 -46.48 2.28 -32.53
C ASP A 106 -46.93 3.16 -33.71
N ALA A 107 -45.99 3.72 -34.48
CA ALA A 107 -46.29 4.47 -35.70
C ALA A 107 -46.87 3.57 -36.81
N ARG A 108 -46.49 2.29 -36.85
CA ARG A 108 -47.04 1.30 -37.80
C ARG A 108 -48.43 0.80 -37.39
N SER A 109 -48.71 0.69 -36.10
CA SER A 109 -50.05 0.32 -35.63
C SER A 109 -51.05 1.45 -35.89
N GLN A 110 -50.67 2.72 -35.70
CA GLN A 110 -51.53 3.88 -35.98
C GLN A 110 -51.86 4.07 -37.46
N THR A 111 -50.88 3.88 -38.36
CA THR A 111 -51.12 3.99 -39.82
C THR A 111 -51.97 2.84 -40.36
N ARG A 112 -51.96 1.66 -39.73
CA ARG A 112 -52.79 0.51 -40.10
C ARG A 112 -54.23 0.61 -39.57
N SER A 113 -54.47 1.43 -38.55
CA SER A 113 -55.81 1.72 -38.01
C SER A 113 -56.50 2.92 -38.65
N ALA A 114 -55.84 3.67 -39.53
CA ALA A 114 -56.47 4.77 -40.25
C ALA A 114 -57.47 4.22 -41.29
N PRO A 115 -58.75 4.62 -41.26
CA PRO A 115 -59.73 4.13 -42.24
C PRO A 115 -59.36 4.61 -43.65
N PRO A 116 -59.61 3.81 -44.70
CA PRO A 116 -59.30 4.21 -46.07
C PRO A 116 -60.06 5.48 -46.43
N ALA A 117 -59.34 6.46 -47.01
CA ALA A 117 -59.96 7.67 -47.52
C ALA A 117 -60.95 7.30 -48.63
N THR A 118 -62.19 7.77 -48.46
CA THR A 118 -63.36 7.49 -49.31
C THR A 118 -63.22 8.03 -50.71
#